data_AF-A0A9Q8QI09-F1
#
_entry.id   AF-A0A9Q8QI09-F1
#
_cell.length_a   1.000
_cell.length_b   1.000
_cell.length_c   1.000
_cell.angle_alpha   90.00
_cell.angle_beta   90.00
_cell.angle_gamma   90.00
#
_symmetry.space_group_name_H-M   'P 1'
#
loop_
_entity.id
_entity.type
_entity.pdbx_description
1 polymer ?
#
loop_
_entity_poly.entity_id
_entity_poly.type
_entity_poly.pdbx_seq_one_letter_code
_entity_poly.pdbx_strand_id
1 'polypeptide(L)'
;MVDEESMRRNLNATPQFIGALTELVWTQIENVAVDLESFSRHAGRSTVTTDDVLLLARKNPDLQQLMGDYVDRLKATAGTAETTNSRRGGGGARAGRAGRAGGGRGGRTGGA
;
A
#
# COMPACT_ATOMS: atom_id res chain seq x y z
N MET A 1 23.65 -3.25 13.28
CA MET A 1 22.82 -2.58 14.31
C MET A 1 23.55 -2.37 15.62
N VAL A 2 23.82 -3.41 16.43
CA VAL A 2 24.47 -3.22 17.74
C VAL A 2 25.91 -2.70 17.59
N ASP A 3 26.68 -3.26 16.66
CA ASP A 3 28.04 -2.81 16.38
C ASP A 3 28.09 -1.37 15.84
N GLU A 4 27.14 -1.02 14.96
CA GLU A 4 27.02 0.35 14.40
C GLU A 4 26.72 1.38 15.50
N GLU A 5 25.77 1.09 16.40
CA GLU A 5 25.45 1.98 17.52
C GLU A 5 26.57 2.04 18.56
N SER A 6 27.28 0.94 18.78
CA SER A 6 28.46 0.86 19.67
C SER A 6 29.58 1.78 19.16
N MET A 7 29.89 1.71 17.86
CA MET A 7 30.86 2.62 17.23
C MET A 7 30.39 4.08 17.26
N ARG A 8 29.12 4.35 16.95
CA ARG A 8 28.56 5.70 16.94
C ARG A 8 28.63 6.37 18.31
N ARG A 9 28.37 5.61 19.38
CA ARG A 9 28.38 6.10 20.76
C ARG A 9 29.75 6.00 21.43
N ASN A 10 30.74 5.44 20.74
CA ASN A 10 32.07 5.13 21.27
C ASN A 10 31.99 4.31 22.57
N LEU A 11 31.13 3.28 22.56
CA LEU A 11 30.89 2.35 23.66
C LEU A 11 31.06 0.92 23.19
N ASN A 12 31.42 0.01 24.09
CA ASN A 12 31.50 -1.42 23.80
C ASN A 12 30.24 -2.13 24.31
N ALA A 13 29.62 -2.95 23.47
CA ALA A 13 28.57 -3.87 23.88
C ALA A 13 29.18 -5.15 24.44
N THR A 14 28.76 -5.59 25.63
CA THR A 14 29.23 -6.84 26.21
C THR A 14 28.56 -8.04 25.50
N PRO A 15 29.21 -9.21 25.44
CA PRO A 15 28.58 -10.42 24.90
C PRO A 15 27.26 -10.78 25.60
N GLN A 16 27.17 -10.50 26.90
CA GLN A 16 25.96 -10.74 27.70
C GLN A 16 24.84 -9.78 27.32
N PHE A 17 25.14 -8.50 27.07
CA PHE A 17 24.15 -7.53 26.59
C PHE A 17 23.63 -7.91 25.20
N ILE A 18 24.53 -8.31 24.30
CA ILE A 18 24.16 -8.75 22.95
C ILE A 18 23.25 -9.98 23.03
N GLY A 19 23.60 -10.96 23.87
CA GLY A 19 22.77 -12.15 24.10
C GLY A 19 21.39 -11.80 24.67
N ALA A 20 21.34 -11.00 25.73
CA ALA A 20 20.08 -10.60 26.36
C ALA A 20 19.18 -9.78 25.41
N LEU A 21 19.76 -8.90 24.60
CA LEU A 21 19.01 -8.13 23.59
C LEU A 21 18.46 -9.05 22.50
N THR A 22 19.22 -10.06 22.08
CA THR A 22 18.78 -11.04 21.08
C THR A 22 17.57 -11.83 21.58
N GLU A 23 17.63 -12.35 22.82
CA GLU A 23 16.51 -13.05 23.45
C GLU A 23 15.27 -12.15 23.62
N LEU A 24 15.48 -10.89 24.04
CA LEU A 24 14.39 -9.92 24.16
C LEU A 24 13.69 -9.69 22.81
N VAL A 25 14.46 -9.51 21.74
CA VAL A 25 13.90 -9.33 20.38
C VAL A 25 13.18 -10.59 19.92
N TRP A 26 13.71 -11.78 20.22
CA TRP A 26 13.06 -13.05 19.90
C TRP A 26 11.67 -13.15 20.54
N THR A 27 11.59 -12.98 21.86
CA THR A 27 10.30 -12.97 22.58
C THR A 27 9.38 -11.86 22.07
N GLN A 28 9.92 -10.71 21.68
CA GLN A 28 9.10 -9.63 21.13
C GLN A 28 8.48 -10.00 19.78
N ILE A 29 9.22 -10.70 18.91
CA ILE A 29 8.72 -11.15 17.60
C ILE A 29 7.55 -12.12 17.77
N GLU A 30 7.61 -13.06 18.71
CA GLU A 30 6.51 -13.99 19.00
C GLU A 30 5.22 -13.23 19.36
N ASN A 31 5.32 -12.26 20.27
CA ASN A 31 4.18 -11.43 20.66
C ASN A 31 3.64 -10.59 19.49
N VAL A 32 4.53 -9.99 18.70
CA VAL A 32 4.15 -9.17 17.53
C VAL A 32 3.43 -10.00 16.47
N ALA A 33 3.91 -11.22 16.19
CA ALA A 33 3.28 -12.09 15.21
C ALA A 33 1.83 -12.45 15.59
N VAL A 34 1.60 -12.82 16.86
CA VAL A 34 0.26 -13.15 17.37
C VAL A 34 -0.68 -11.94 17.33
N ASP A 35 -0.19 -10.76 17.70
CA ASP A 35 -0.96 -9.52 17.65
C ASP A 35 -1.36 -9.17 16.21
N LEU A 36 -0.42 -9.25 15.24
CA LEU A 36 -0.69 -8.93 13.84
C LEU A 36 -1.67 -9.92 13.18
N GLU A 37 -1.55 -11.21 13.47
CA GLU A 37 -2.52 -12.22 13.03
C GLU A 37 -3.91 -11.89 13.59
N SER A 38 -3.99 -11.59 14.88
CA SER A 38 -5.25 -11.27 15.54
C SER A 38 -5.91 -10.01 14.97
N PHE A 39 -5.14 -8.96 14.68
CA PHE A 39 -5.66 -7.71 14.10
C PHE A 39 -6.16 -7.89 12.68
N SER A 40 -5.38 -8.55 11.82
CA SER A 40 -5.81 -8.80 10.44
C SER A 40 -7.07 -9.67 10.39
N ARG A 41 -7.13 -10.72 11.23
CA ARG A 41 -8.30 -11.60 11.34
C ARG A 41 -9.53 -10.89 11.92
N HIS A 42 -9.34 -10.00 12.90
CA HIS A 42 -10.43 -9.17 13.45
C HIS A 42 -11.07 -8.28 12.38
N ALA A 43 -10.27 -7.81 11.41
CA ALA A 43 -10.75 -7.06 10.26
C ALA A 43 -11.24 -7.95 9.09
N GLY A 44 -11.35 -9.26 9.28
CA GLY A 44 -11.80 -10.21 8.24
C GLY A 44 -10.79 -10.44 7.11
N ARG A 45 -9.52 -10.10 7.31
CA ARG A 45 -8.44 -10.26 6.33
C ARG A 45 -7.54 -11.44 6.70
N SER A 46 -6.92 -12.05 5.69
CA SER A 46 -5.84 -13.05 5.86
C SER A 46 -4.45 -12.50 5.55
N THR A 47 -4.38 -11.25 5.09
CA THR A 47 -3.14 -10.55 4.78
C THR A 47 -3.00 -9.35 5.70
N VAL A 48 -1.83 -9.26 6.36
CA VAL A 48 -1.46 -8.14 7.23
C VAL A 48 -1.25 -6.88 6.40
N THR A 49 -1.82 -5.76 6.84
CA THR A 49 -1.71 -4.43 6.19
C THR A 49 -1.03 -3.42 7.11
N THR A 50 -0.79 -2.21 6.60
CA THR A 50 -0.22 -1.09 7.39
C THR A 50 -1.06 -0.75 8.62
N ASP A 51 -2.38 -0.94 8.55
CA ASP A 51 -3.29 -0.58 9.63
C ASP A 51 -3.10 -1.50 10.85
N ASP A 52 -2.75 -2.77 10.64
CA ASP A 52 -2.46 -3.73 11.71
C ASP A 52 -1.18 -3.33 12.47
N VAL A 53 -0.16 -2.86 11.74
CA VAL A 53 1.12 -2.39 12.32
C VAL A 53 0.94 -1.07 13.05
N LEU A 54 0.12 -0.15 12.52
CA LEU A 54 -0.23 1.10 13.22
C LEU A 54 -1.03 0.82 14.49
N LEU A 55 -1.91 -0.20 14.47
CA LEU A 55 -2.64 -0.62 15.66
C LEU A 55 -1.72 -1.25 16.71
N LEU A 56 -0.70 -2.01 16.30
CA LEU A 56 0.32 -2.54 17.19
C LEU A 56 1.10 -1.41 17.91
N ALA A 57 1.46 -0.35 17.18
CA ALA A 57 2.21 0.78 17.71
C ALA A 57 1.45 1.64 18.74
N ARG A 58 0.11 1.46 18.88
CA ARG A 58 -0.75 2.29 19.73
C ARG A 58 -0.34 2.42 21.20
N LYS A 59 0.45 1.46 21.71
CA LYS A 59 0.94 1.47 23.10
C LYS A 59 1.99 2.56 23.34
N ASN A 60 2.57 3.12 22.28
CA ASN A 60 3.55 4.18 22.32
C ASN A 60 3.13 5.27 21.32
N PRO A 61 2.53 6.39 21.79
CA PRO A 61 2.03 7.46 20.93
C PRO A 61 3.09 8.05 19.98
N ASP A 62 4.32 8.23 20.46
CA ASP A 62 5.42 8.76 19.65
C ASP A 62 5.79 7.80 18.53
N LEU A 63 5.85 6.50 18.83
CA LEU A 63 6.09 5.47 17.83
C LEU A 63 4.94 5.40 16.82
N GLN A 64 3.70 5.51 17.28
CA GLN A 64 2.53 5.47 16.41
C GLN A 64 2.55 6.65 15.42
N GLN A 65 2.87 7.85 15.89
CA GLN A 65 3.03 9.03 15.03
C GLN A 65 4.16 8.83 14.01
N LEU A 66 5.35 8.42 14.48
CA LEU A 66 6.50 8.19 13.61
C LEU A 66 6.21 7.16 12.50
N MET A 67 5.52 6.08 12.85
CA MET A 67 5.11 5.04 11.90
C MET A 67 4.05 5.56 10.92
N GLY A 68 3.10 6.38 11.39
CA GLY A 68 2.11 7.05 10.55
C GLY A 68 2.78 7.92 9.48
N ASP A 69 3.68 8.82 9.90
CA ASP A 69 4.43 9.70 9.00
C ASP A 69 5.29 8.91 7.99
N TYR A 70 5.81 7.75 8.41
CA TYR A 70 6.55 6.86 7.52
C TYR A 70 5.65 6.23 6.46
N VAL A 71 4.48 5.73 6.84
CA VAL A 71 3.49 5.14 5.92
C VAL A 71 3.00 6.19 4.91
N ASP A 72 2.72 7.41 5.35
CA ASP A 72 2.25 8.48 4.46
C ASP A 72 3.31 8.86 3.43
N ARG A 73 4.59 8.89 3.81
CA ARG A 73 5.70 9.08 2.86
C ARG A 73 5.78 7.94 1.84
N LEU A 74 5.60 6.69 2.25
CA LEU A 74 5.60 5.55 1.32
C LEU A 74 4.44 5.61 0.32
N LYS A 75 3.25 6.03 0.75
CA LYS A 75 2.10 6.22 -0.14
C LYS A 75 2.36 7.31 -1.17
N ALA A 76 2.98 8.42 -0.75
CA ALA A 76 3.32 9.52 -1.64
C ALA A 76 4.33 9.10 -2.74
N THR A 77 5.36 8.30 -2.39
CA THR A 77 6.34 7.81 -3.38
C THR A 77 5.76 6.75 -4.30
N ALA A 78 4.89 5.86 -3.80
CA ALA A 78 4.19 4.88 -4.62
C ALA A 78 3.26 5.53 -5.67
N GLY A 79 2.52 6.57 -5.29
CA GLY A 79 1.62 7.29 -6.21
C GLY A 79 2.34 8.01 -7.36
N THR A 80 3.60 8.41 -7.18
CA THR A 80 4.39 9.01 -8.26
C THR A 80 4.81 8.01 -9.34
N ALA A 81 5.02 6.73 -9.01
CA ALA A 81 5.40 5.70 -9.99
C ALA A 81 4.25 5.35 -10.95
N GLU A 82 3.00 5.36 -10.45
CA GLU A 82 1.81 4.96 -11.20
C GLU A 82 1.37 6.01 -12.25
N THR A 83 1.62 7.30 -11.99
CA THR A 83 1.26 8.40 -12.90
C THR A 83 2.10 8.40 -14.20
N THR A 84 3.31 7.83 -14.19
CA THR A 84 4.19 7.79 -15.36
C THR A 84 3.78 6.75 -16.41
N ASN A 85 3.06 5.69 -16.02
CA ASN A 85 2.69 4.59 -16.93
C ASN A 85 1.39 4.86 -17.71
N SER A 86 0.52 5.75 -17.23
CA SER A 86 -0.75 6.08 -17.91
C SER A 86 -0.60 7.06 -19.09
N ARG A 87 0.55 7.73 -19.24
CA ARG A 87 0.78 8.73 -20.32
C ARG A 87 1.33 8.17 -21.63
N ARG A 88 1.65 6.86 -21.72
CA ARG A 88 2.18 6.22 -22.94
C ARG A 88 1.15 5.44 -23.78
N GLY A 89 -0.10 5.33 -23.34
CA GLY A 89 -1.11 4.44 -23.96
C GLY A 89 -2.37 5.09 -24.51
N GLY A 90 -2.36 6.38 -24.88
CA GLY A 90 -3.59 7.09 -25.25
C GLY A 90 -3.44 8.06 -26.41
N GLY A 91 -3.19 7.56 -27.62
CA GLY A 91 -3.16 8.40 -28.82
C GLY A 91 -3.50 7.64 -30.09
N GLY A 92 -4.77 7.72 -30.54
CA GLY A 92 -5.13 7.45 -31.94
C GLY A 92 -6.38 6.59 -32.20
N ALA A 93 -7.56 6.98 -31.72
CA ALA A 93 -8.83 6.49 -32.28
C ALA A 93 -9.93 7.56 -32.23
N ARG A 94 -10.01 8.38 -33.26
CA ARG A 94 -11.16 9.23 -33.65
C ARG A 94 -11.14 9.27 -35.19
N ALA A 95 -12.20 9.05 -35.96
CA ALA A 95 -13.63 9.05 -35.68
C ALA A 95 -14.36 8.19 -36.72
N GLY A 96 -15.30 7.36 -36.27
CA GLY A 96 -16.34 6.77 -37.13
C GLY A 96 -17.46 7.78 -37.33
N ARG A 97 -17.75 8.16 -38.58
CA ARG A 97 -18.85 9.06 -38.93
C ARG A 97 -20.10 8.25 -39.29
N ALA A 98 -21.04 8.28 -38.35
CA ALA A 98 -22.50 8.23 -38.45
C ALA A 98 -23.16 7.70 -39.75
N GLY A 99 -23.96 6.65 -39.58
CA GLY A 99 -24.97 6.23 -40.54
C GLY A 99 -26.09 7.25 -40.71
N ARG A 100 -26.68 7.28 -41.91
CA ARG A 100 -27.92 7.99 -42.22
C ARG A 100 -28.86 7.03 -42.95
N ALA A 101 -29.87 6.58 -42.22
CA ALA A 101 -31.00 5.82 -42.72
C ALA A 101 -32.07 6.76 -43.29
N GLY A 102 -32.86 6.26 -44.25
CA GLY A 102 -34.24 6.70 -44.51
C GLY A 102 -34.45 7.64 -45.70
N GLY A 103 -34.74 7.06 -46.87
CA GLY A 103 -35.33 7.75 -48.02
C GLY A 103 -36.42 6.87 -48.62
N GLY A 104 -37.67 7.07 -48.18
CA GLY A 104 -38.85 6.30 -48.57
C GLY A 104 -39.25 6.51 -50.02
N ARG A 105 -39.63 5.41 -50.68
CA ARG A 105 -40.20 5.34 -52.02
C ARG A 105 -41.60 5.96 -52.03
N GLY A 106 -41.78 7.03 -52.80
CA GLY A 106 -43.09 7.51 -53.22
C GLY A 106 -43.50 6.86 -54.55
N GLY A 107 -44.77 6.52 -54.67
CA GLY A 107 -45.39 6.24 -55.97
C GLY A 107 -46.37 5.07 -55.97
N ARG A 108 -47.63 5.33 -55.62
CA ARG A 108 -48.82 4.77 -56.30
C ARG A 108 -50.10 5.34 -55.69
N THR A 109 -50.67 6.31 -56.40
CA THR A 109 -52.05 6.80 -56.25
C THR A 109 -53.01 5.92 -57.07
N GLY A 110 -54.32 6.00 -56.73
CA GLY A 110 -55.44 5.18 -57.18
C GLY A 110 -55.66 5.08 -58.71
N GLY A 111 -56.59 4.29 -59.23
CA GLY A 111 -57.92 3.95 -58.77
C GLY A 111 -58.82 3.93 -60.03
N ALA A 112 -59.88 3.10 -60.00
CA ALA A 112 -60.81 2.72 -61.08
C ALA A 112 -60.33 1.59 -62.01
#